data_AF-A0A2G6NQ53-F1
#
_entry.id   AF-A0A2G6NQ53-F1
#
_cell.length_a   1.000
_cell.length_b   1.000
_cell.length_c   1.000
_cell.angle_alpha   90.00
_cell.angle_beta   90.00
_cell.angle_gamma   90.00
#
_symmetry.space_group_name_H-M   'P 1'
#
loop_
_entity.id
_entity.type
_entity.pdbx_description
1 polymer ?
#
loop_
_entity_poly.entity_id
_entity_poly.type
_entity_poly.pdbx_seq_one_letter_code
_entity_poly.pdbx_strand_id
1 'polypeptide(L)'
;MQILGIDVGFGFTKAYDGVNNIIFNSVMGDATAIQFQTSLGSDDPNEKIHITFDGEELFIGNYAQRQSHITDYTLDQDKLIERFVKVMTVTAAGLCSASTEPINVVTGLPVGFMKRDSGRLKKIIRGHHEISFHKTGQSSETRKIYIDKVAVIPQPIGSIFHLIFDEFGKVKDHSLSRKKLGVVDIGFKTTDYSIFD
;
A
#
# COMPACT_ATOMS: atom_id res chain seq x y z
N MET A 1 11.84 10.50 -12.54
CA MET A 1 10.43 10.50 -12.10
C MET A 1 10.00 9.06 -11.89
N GLN A 2 9.71 8.68 -10.65
CA GLN A 2 9.36 7.31 -10.28
C GLN A 2 7.84 7.10 -10.32
N ILE A 3 7.40 5.92 -10.76
CA ILE A 3 6.01 5.50 -10.69
C ILE A 3 5.92 4.35 -9.70
N LEU A 4 4.95 4.40 -8.80
CA LEU A 4 4.74 3.37 -7.79
C LEU A 4 3.28 2.94 -7.79
N GLY A 5 3.02 1.66 -8.09
CA GLY A 5 1.70 1.06 -7.89
C GLY A 5 1.53 0.69 -6.42
N ILE A 6 0.46 1.16 -5.76
CA ILE A 6 0.15 0.83 -4.37
C ILE A 6 -1.31 0.38 -4.27
N ASP A 7 -1.53 -0.81 -3.74
CA ASP A 7 -2.84 -1.36 -3.42
C ASP A 7 -2.98 -1.53 -1.90
N VAL A 8 -3.83 -0.71 -1.28
CA VAL A 8 -4.15 -0.78 0.15
C VAL A 8 -5.43 -1.59 0.30
N GLY A 9 -5.29 -2.91 0.40
CA GLY A 9 -6.40 -3.81 0.65
C GLY A 9 -6.75 -3.89 2.14
N PHE A 10 -7.83 -4.60 2.47
CA PHE A 10 -8.19 -4.87 3.87
C PHE A 10 -7.27 -5.90 4.55
N GLY A 11 -6.73 -6.84 3.78
CA GLY A 11 -5.83 -7.88 4.30
C GLY A 11 -4.36 -7.51 4.16
N PHE A 12 -3.98 -6.98 3.00
CA PHE A 12 -2.59 -6.71 2.64
C PHE A 12 -2.44 -5.39 1.91
N THR A 13 -1.38 -4.67 2.27
CA THR A 13 -0.88 -3.52 1.54
C THR A 13 0.26 -4.01 0.66
N LYS A 14 0.16 -3.72 -0.64
CA LYS A 14 1.11 -4.16 -1.66
C LYS A 14 1.64 -2.95 -2.41
N ALA A 15 2.93 -2.92 -2.71
CA ALA A 15 3.47 -1.94 -3.65
C ALA A 15 4.49 -2.54 -4.62
N TYR A 16 4.62 -1.91 -5.79
CA TYR A 16 5.51 -2.32 -6.86
C TYR A 16 5.98 -1.13 -7.69
N ASP A 17 7.29 -0.99 -7.89
CA ASP A 17 7.91 0.12 -8.64
C ASP A 17 8.38 -0.28 -10.06
N GLY A 18 8.09 -1.50 -10.50
CA GLY A 18 8.62 -2.09 -11.74
C GLY A 18 9.78 -3.06 -11.52
N VAL A 19 10.43 -3.01 -10.36
CA VAL A 19 11.57 -3.88 -10.01
C VAL A 19 11.35 -4.51 -8.64
N ASN A 20 11.18 -3.68 -7.62
CA ASN A 20 10.97 -4.04 -6.24
C ASN A 20 9.47 -4.19 -5.96
N ASN A 21 9.12 -5.19 -5.16
CA ASN A 21 7.80 -5.31 -4.57
C ASN A 21 7.89 -5.42 -3.06
N ILE A 22 6.85 -4.95 -2.38
CA ILE A 22 6.67 -5.08 -0.94
C ILE A 22 5.24 -5.53 -0.66
N ILE A 23 5.08 -6.39 0.33
CA ILE A 23 3.77 -6.86 0.81
C ILE A 23 3.84 -6.95 2.33
N PHE A 24 2.84 -6.39 3.02
CA PHE A 24 2.68 -6.54 4.46
C PHE A 24 1.20 -6.51 4.84
N ASN A 25 0.84 -7.09 6.00
CA ASN A 25 -0.56 -7.10 6.45
C ASN A 25 -1.07 -5.66 6.66
N SER A 26 -2.29 -5.39 6.23
CA SER A 26 -2.95 -4.08 6.45
C SER A 26 -3.48 -4.01 7.88
N VAL A 27 -2.55 -3.87 8.82
CA VAL A 27 -2.80 -3.71 10.25
C VAL A 27 -1.81 -2.69 10.78
N MET A 28 -2.29 -1.73 11.57
CA MET A 28 -1.42 -0.85 12.35
C MET A 28 -1.81 -0.97 13.82
N GLY A 29 -0.90 -0.64 14.73
CA GLY A 29 -1.18 -0.66 16.16
C GLY A 29 -0.21 0.22 16.92
N ASP A 30 -0.50 0.45 18.19
CA ASP A 30 0.35 1.23 19.07
C ASP A 30 1.74 0.59 19.18
N ALA A 31 2.78 1.42 19.10
CA ALA A 31 4.13 0.99 19.44
C ALA A 31 4.28 0.96 20.95
N THR A 32 4.61 -0.22 21.48
CA THR A 32 4.78 -0.45 22.93
C THR A 32 6.24 -0.77 23.23
N ALA A 33 6.66 -0.53 24.47
CA ALA A 33 8.01 -0.90 24.89
C ALA A 33 8.14 -2.42 24.94
N ILE A 34 8.93 -2.99 24.02
CA ILE A 34 9.12 -4.44 23.96
C ILE A 34 10.17 -4.84 24.99
N GLN A 35 9.71 -5.48 26.07
CA GLN A 35 10.56 -5.86 27.20
C GLN A 35 11.43 -7.10 26.93
N PHE A 36 11.02 -7.94 25.97
CA PHE A 36 11.72 -9.18 25.65
C PHE A 36 11.59 -9.52 24.15
N GLN A 37 12.72 -9.63 23.46
CA GLN A 37 12.80 -10.13 22.09
C GLN A 37 13.67 -11.38 22.07
N THR A 38 13.13 -12.49 21.56
CA THR A 38 13.93 -13.70 21.32
C THR A 38 14.67 -13.58 20.00
N SER A 39 15.92 -14.01 19.94
CA SER A 39 16.70 -14.14 18.70
C SER A 39 16.23 -15.28 17.76
N LEU A 40 15.13 -15.96 18.10
CA LEU A 40 14.57 -17.09 17.35
C LEU A 40 13.53 -16.68 16.28
N GLY A 41 13.38 -15.37 16.01
CA GLY A 41 12.44 -14.85 15.00
C GLY A 41 13.11 -14.61 13.64
N SER A 42 12.30 -14.33 12.61
CA SER A 42 12.82 -13.90 11.32
C SER A 42 13.56 -12.56 11.45
N ASP A 43 14.65 -12.41 10.72
CA ASP A 43 15.34 -11.12 10.51
C ASP A 43 14.83 -10.40 9.27
N ASP A 44 13.68 -10.81 8.72
CA ASP A 44 13.06 -10.10 7.61
C ASP A 44 12.65 -8.69 8.06
N PRO A 45 13.24 -7.63 7.49
CA PRO A 45 12.89 -6.25 7.82
C PRO A 45 11.40 -5.96 7.59
N ASN A 46 10.75 -6.69 6.68
CA ASN A 46 9.33 -6.53 6.37
C ASN A 46 8.42 -7.17 7.43
N GLU A 47 8.94 -8.03 8.32
CA GLU A 47 8.17 -8.60 9.43
C GLU A 47 8.17 -7.73 10.70
N LYS A 48 9.10 -6.78 10.80
CA LYS A 48 9.31 -5.92 11.98
C LYS A 48 9.21 -4.44 11.61
N ILE A 49 8.08 -4.04 11.04
CA ILE A 49 7.86 -2.64 10.63
C ILE A 49 7.46 -1.82 11.85
N HIS A 50 8.40 -1.02 12.36
CA HIS A 50 8.19 0.00 13.39
C HIS A 50 8.50 1.37 12.79
N ILE A 51 7.54 2.29 12.85
CA ILE A 51 7.65 3.61 12.25
C ILE A 51 7.30 4.71 13.23
N THR A 52 7.82 5.92 12.99
CA THR A 52 7.21 7.17 13.43
C THR A 52 6.62 7.88 12.23
N PHE A 53 5.35 8.26 12.32
CA PHE A 53 4.66 9.02 11.28
C PHE A 53 3.73 10.06 11.91
N ASP A 54 3.77 11.30 11.41
CA ASP A 54 3.02 12.44 11.96
C ASP A 54 3.19 12.59 13.50
N GLY A 55 4.37 12.27 14.03
CA GLY A 55 4.72 12.36 15.46
C GLY A 55 4.28 11.18 16.32
N GLU A 56 3.67 10.15 15.74
CA GLU A 56 3.17 8.97 16.45
C GLU A 56 3.99 7.72 16.09
N GLU A 57 4.33 6.91 17.11
CA GLU A 57 5.00 5.63 16.89
C GLU A 57 4.00 4.50 16.68
N LEU A 58 4.21 3.72 15.62
CA LEU A 58 3.30 2.65 15.20
C LEU A 58 4.08 1.38 14.85
N PHE A 59 3.47 0.24 15.18
CA PHE A 59 3.82 -1.02 14.56
C PHE A 59 2.90 -1.28 13.38
N ILE A 60 3.43 -1.86 12.31
CA ILE A 60 2.70 -2.17 11.07
C ILE A 60 2.82 -3.66 10.73
N GLY A 61 1.76 -4.22 10.14
CA GLY A 61 1.72 -5.58 9.63
C GLY A 61 1.79 -6.65 10.72
N ASN A 62 2.58 -7.69 10.47
CA ASN A 62 2.78 -8.80 11.42
C ASN A 62 3.29 -8.30 12.78
N TYR A 63 4.07 -7.22 12.79
CA TYR A 63 4.61 -6.67 14.02
C TYR A 63 3.51 -6.09 14.91
N ALA A 64 2.58 -5.33 14.31
CA ALA A 64 1.41 -4.81 15.01
C ALA A 64 0.58 -5.94 15.63
N GLN A 65 0.28 -6.97 14.84
CA GLN A 65 -0.53 -8.10 15.29
C GLN A 65 0.09 -8.87 16.47
N ARG A 66 1.42 -8.91 16.55
CA ARG A 66 2.14 -9.68 17.59
C ARG A 66 2.45 -8.86 18.84
N GLN A 67 2.64 -7.55 18.71
CA GLN A 67 3.25 -6.72 19.76
C GLN A 67 2.38 -5.56 20.26
N SER A 68 1.42 -5.08 19.46
CA SER A 68 0.55 -3.97 19.87
C SER A 68 -0.50 -4.43 20.88
N HIS A 69 -0.82 -3.58 21.85
CA HIS A 69 -1.94 -3.84 22.76
C HIS A 69 -3.28 -3.60 22.07
N ILE A 70 -3.32 -2.56 21.21
CA ILE A 70 -4.48 -2.16 20.45
C ILE A 70 -4.10 -2.20 18.98
N THR A 71 -4.77 -3.07 18.23
CA THR A 71 -4.63 -3.13 16.77
C THR A 71 -5.80 -2.42 16.10
N ASP A 72 -5.48 -1.61 15.11
CA ASP A 72 -6.42 -0.98 14.20
C ASP A 72 -6.34 -1.68 12.85
N TYR A 73 -7.44 -2.34 12.51
CA TYR A 73 -7.72 -2.88 11.19
C TYR A 73 -9.22 -2.69 10.94
N THR A 74 -9.57 -2.41 9.70
CA THR A 74 -10.96 -2.12 9.34
C THR A 74 -11.42 -3.04 8.21
N LEU A 75 -12.72 -3.37 8.22
CA LEU A 75 -13.44 -3.92 7.06
C LEU A 75 -14.40 -2.88 6.47
N ASP A 76 -14.45 -1.71 7.09
CA ASP A 76 -15.27 -0.57 6.71
C ASP A 76 -14.45 0.30 5.75
N GLN A 77 -14.96 0.44 4.52
CA GLN A 77 -14.34 1.24 3.46
C GLN A 77 -14.22 2.71 3.84
N ASP A 78 -15.18 3.26 4.59
CA ASP A 78 -15.16 4.66 4.98
C ASP A 78 -14.02 4.92 5.96
N LYS A 79 -13.83 4.01 6.93
CA LYS A 79 -12.69 4.04 7.87
C LYS A 79 -11.34 3.76 7.20
N LEU A 80 -11.34 2.95 6.13
CA LEU A 80 -10.12 2.67 5.37
C LEU A 80 -9.59 3.97 4.74
N ILE A 81 -10.49 4.77 4.16
CA ILE A 81 -10.17 6.03 3.46
C ILE A 81 -10.09 7.21 4.46
N GLU A 82 -9.32 7.01 5.52
CA GLU A 82 -8.99 8.04 6.52
C GLU A 82 -7.49 8.01 6.81
N ARG A 83 -7.09 8.08 8.08
CA ARG A 83 -5.68 7.99 8.51
C ARG A 83 -5.02 6.70 8.02
N PHE A 84 -5.78 5.60 8.01
CA PHE A 84 -5.28 4.27 7.68
C PHE A 84 -4.64 4.21 6.29
N VAL A 85 -5.35 4.65 5.24
CA VAL A 85 -4.79 4.61 3.88
C VAL A 85 -3.55 5.51 3.74
N LYS A 86 -3.49 6.64 4.45
CA LYS A 86 -2.32 7.53 4.45
C LYS A 86 -1.11 6.81 5.00
N VAL A 87 -1.21 6.26 6.22
CA VAL A 87 -0.13 5.53 6.89
C VAL A 87 0.34 4.39 6.02
N MET A 88 -0.57 3.50 5.59
CA MET A 88 -0.22 2.34 4.77
C MET A 88 0.47 2.72 3.47
N THR A 89 -0.01 3.75 2.77
CA THR A 89 0.56 4.22 1.51
C THR A 89 1.95 4.80 1.70
N VAL A 90 2.15 5.65 2.72
CA VAL A 90 3.45 6.27 2.99
C VAL A 90 4.46 5.23 3.48
N THR A 91 4.06 4.28 4.32
CA THR A 91 4.90 3.15 4.71
C THR A 91 5.31 2.31 3.51
N ALA A 92 4.36 1.95 2.65
CA ALA A 92 4.62 1.20 1.43
C ALA A 92 5.58 1.94 0.48
N ALA A 93 5.38 3.25 0.29
CA ALA A 93 6.26 4.08 -0.51
C ALA A 93 7.67 4.18 0.08
N GLY A 94 7.77 4.35 1.40
CA GLY A 94 9.04 4.42 2.11
C GLY A 94 9.82 3.12 2.09
N LEU A 95 9.15 1.96 2.09
CA LEU A 95 9.79 0.65 1.99
C LEU A 95 10.16 0.30 0.54
N CYS A 96 9.27 0.58 -0.42
CA CYS A 96 9.46 0.20 -1.82
C CYS A 96 10.41 1.15 -2.57
N SER A 97 10.50 2.42 -2.18
CA SER A 97 11.37 3.40 -2.81
C SER A 97 12.46 3.90 -1.86
N ALA A 98 13.70 3.80 -2.32
CA ALA A 98 14.86 4.46 -1.71
C ALA A 98 15.19 5.81 -2.38
N SER A 99 14.39 6.26 -3.35
CA SER A 99 14.66 7.47 -4.12
C SER A 99 14.19 8.72 -3.36
N THR A 100 14.96 9.81 -3.48
CA THR A 100 14.56 11.15 -3.03
C THR A 100 13.78 11.92 -4.10
N GLU A 101 13.58 11.33 -5.28
CA GLU A 101 12.83 11.94 -6.37
C GLU A 101 11.32 11.95 -6.09
N PRO A 102 10.56 12.89 -6.69
CA PRO A 102 9.11 12.87 -6.65
C PRO A 102 8.53 11.54 -7.18
N ILE A 103 7.56 11.00 -6.44
CA ILE A 103 6.85 9.75 -6.75
C ILE A 103 5.46 10.06 -7.31
N ASN A 104 5.11 9.41 -8.41
CA ASN A 104 3.74 9.34 -8.89
C ASN A 104 3.11 8.02 -8.44
N VAL A 105 2.08 8.10 -7.61
CA VAL A 105 1.38 6.93 -7.10
C VAL A 105 0.21 6.57 -7.99
N VAL A 106 0.08 5.29 -8.32
CA VAL A 106 -1.11 4.70 -8.94
C VAL A 106 -1.75 3.79 -7.91
N THR A 107 -3.01 4.02 -7.56
CA THR A 107 -3.73 3.21 -6.56
C THR A 107 -5.13 2.82 -7.04
N GLY A 108 -5.72 1.82 -6.38
CA GLY A 108 -7.02 1.27 -6.71
C GLY A 108 -8.12 1.70 -5.74
N LEU A 109 -9.36 1.78 -6.23
CA LEU A 109 -10.57 1.77 -5.41
C LEU A 109 -11.61 0.83 -6.02
N PRO A 110 -12.46 0.17 -5.21
CA PRO A 110 -13.57 -0.59 -5.77
C PRO A 110 -14.50 0.34 -6.55
N VAL A 111 -15.06 -0.17 -7.66
CA VAL A 111 -15.82 0.62 -8.65
C VAL A 111 -16.92 1.47 -8.01
N GLY A 112 -17.66 0.91 -7.04
CA GLY A 112 -18.75 1.60 -6.34
C GLY A 112 -18.31 2.85 -5.56
N PHE A 113 -17.04 2.94 -5.17
CA PHE A 113 -16.50 4.04 -4.38
C PHE A 113 -15.75 5.08 -5.22
N MET A 114 -15.48 4.80 -6.50
CA MET A 114 -14.71 5.67 -7.40
C MET A 114 -15.23 7.12 -7.41
N LYS A 115 -16.54 7.31 -7.64
CA LYS A 115 -17.14 8.65 -7.76
C LYS A 115 -17.06 9.45 -6.45
N ARG A 116 -17.26 8.77 -5.32
CA ARG A 116 -17.34 9.39 -4.00
C ARG A 116 -15.96 9.69 -3.42
N ASP A 117 -15.04 8.73 -3.52
CA ASP A 117 -13.81 8.73 -2.71
C ASP A 117 -12.52 9.03 -3.47
N SER A 118 -12.50 8.99 -4.82
CA SER A 118 -11.25 9.23 -5.58
C SER A 118 -10.60 10.57 -5.26
N GLY A 119 -11.39 11.65 -5.15
CA GLY A 119 -10.87 12.97 -4.81
C GLY A 119 -10.31 13.04 -3.38
N ARG A 120 -11.02 12.44 -2.43
CA ARG A 120 -10.61 12.34 -1.02
C ARG A 120 -9.30 11.58 -0.88
N LEU A 121 -9.19 10.42 -1.52
CA LEU A 121 -8.00 9.57 -1.51
C LEU A 121 -6.78 10.30 -2.07
N LYS A 122 -6.92 10.97 -3.23
CA LYS A 122 -5.85 11.80 -3.82
C LYS A 122 -5.38 12.89 -2.86
N LYS A 123 -6.30 13.56 -2.17
CA LYS A 123 -5.98 14.65 -1.24
C LYS A 123 -5.24 14.15 0.01
N ILE A 124 -5.63 12.99 0.54
CA ILE A 124 -5.01 12.39 1.73
C ILE A 124 -3.56 11.93 1.44
N ILE A 125 -3.34 11.34 0.27
CA ILE A 125 -2.06 10.72 -0.09
C ILE A 125 -1.06 11.74 -0.67
N ARG A 126 -1.52 12.72 -1.46
CA ARG A 126 -0.61 13.66 -2.14
C ARG A 126 0.09 14.58 -1.14
N GLY A 127 1.35 14.92 -1.41
CA GLY A 127 2.11 15.91 -0.64
C GLY A 127 3.45 15.40 -0.16
N HIS A 128 4.06 16.18 0.73
CA HIS A 128 5.30 15.82 1.41
C HIS A 128 4.99 15.09 2.70
N HIS A 129 5.66 13.97 2.89
CA HIS A 129 5.56 13.11 4.06
C HIS A 129 6.95 12.85 4.60
N GLU A 130 7.05 12.74 5.92
CA GLU A 130 8.27 12.29 6.59
C GLU A 130 7.91 11.07 7.43
N ILE A 131 8.69 10.00 7.27
CA ILE A 131 8.50 8.75 7.98
C ILE A 131 9.85 8.24 8.48
N SER A 132 9.92 7.90 9.75
CA SER A 132 11.12 7.31 10.35
C SER A 132 10.91 5.82 10.55
N PHE A 133 11.83 4.99 10.08
CA PHE A 133 11.84 3.55 10.29
C PHE A 133 12.80 3.21 11.42
N HIS A 134 12.32 2.46 12.40
CA HIS A 134 13.08 2.05 13.57
C HIS A 134 13.51 0.59 13.44
N LYS A 135 14.76 0.32 13.78
CA LYS A 135 15.33 -1.03 13.81
C LYS A 135 15.97 -1.26 15.16
N THR A 136 15.69 -2.41 15.77
CA THR A 136 16.28 -2.77 17.07
C THR A 136 17.82 -2.71 16.99
N GLY A 137 18.44 -1.93 17.88
CA GLY A 137 19.90 -1.83 17.97
C GLY A 137 20.56 -1.02 16.85
N GLN A 138 19.80 -0.32 16.01
CA GLN A 138 20.32 0.58 14.97
C GLN A 138 19.70 1.98 15.10
N SER A 139 20.37 2.98 14.52
CA SER A 139 19.80 4.32 14.39
C SER A 139 18.56 4.30 13.50
N SER A 140 17.52 5.05 13.89
CA SER A 140 16.33 5.27 13.07
C SER A 140 16.70 5.88 11.72
N GLU A 141 16.11 5.37 10.63
CA GLU A 141 16.28 5.89 9.29
C GLU A 141 15.08 6.76 8.90
N THR A 142 15.28 8.06 8.72
CA THR A 142 14.19 8.97 8.31
C THR A 142 14.18 9.17 6.81
N ARG A 143 13.01 8.95 6.19
CA ARG A 143 12.77 9.13 4.75
C ARG A 143 11.80 10.27 4.51
N LYS A 144 12.17 11.16 3.58
CA LYS A 144 11.31 12.24 3.08
C LYS A 144 10.73 11.79 1.74
N ILE A 145 9.41 11.66 1.70
CA ILE A 145 8.67 11.14 0.55
C ILE A 145 7.83 12.27 -0.02
N TYR A 146 8.03 12.59 -1.30
CA TYR A 146 7.18 13.55 -2.00
C TYR A 146 6.31 12.82 -3.02
N ILE A 147 5.01 12.77 -2.75
CA ILE A 147 4.01 12.21 -3.68
C ILE A 147 3.46 13.37 -4.51
N ASP A 148 3.94 13.50 -5.75
CA ASP A 148 3.60 14.61 -6.66
C ASP A 148 2.22 14.44 -7.27
N LYS A 149 1.92 13.22 -7.77
CA LYS A 149 0.64 12.89 -8.41
C LYS A 149 0.09 11.59 -7.88
N VAL A 150 -1.24 11.53 -7.83
CA VAL A 150 -1.99 10.32 -7.47
C VAL A 150 -3.02 10.04 -8.56
N ALA A 151 -2.85 8.92 -9.26
CA ALA A 151 -3.84 8.35 -10.14
C ALA A 151 -4.65 7.29 -9.37
N VAL A 152 -5.98 7.39 -9.44
CA VAL A 152 -6.88 6.40 -8.83
C VAL A 152 -7.60 5.70 -9.97
N ILE A 153 -7.48 4.39 -10.03
CA ILE A 153 -8.08 3.54 -11.06
C ILE A 153 -9.10 2.57 -10.43
N PRO A 154 -10.15 2.14 -11.17
CA PRO A 154 -11.06 1.13 -10.67
C PRO A 154 -10.34 -0.20 -10.44
N GLN A 155 -10.53 -0.83 -9.29
CA GLN A 155 -10.16 -2.24 -9.11
C GLN A 155 -11.14 -3.12 -9.90
N PRO A 156 -10.69 -4.20 -10.57
CA PRO A 156 -9.30 -4.68 -10.70
C PRO A 156 -8.66 -4.31 -12.06
N ILE A 157 -8.92 -3.12 -12.63
CA ILE A 157 -8.51 -2.78 -14.02
C ILE A 157 -7.00 -2.88 -14.26
N GLY A 158 -6.19 -2.63 -13.23
CA GLY A 158 -4.73 -2.73 -13.30
C GLY A 158 -4.26 -4.13 -13.73
N SER A 159 -4.94 -5.18 -13.27
CA SER A 159 -4.65 -6.57 -13.64
C SER A 159 -4.92 -6.82 -15.13
N ILE A 160 -5.97 -6.21 -15.67
CA ILE A 160 -6.28 -6.30 -17.10
C ILE A 160 -5.24 -5.53 -17.93
N PHE A 161 -4.88 -4.33 -17.48
CA PHE A 161 -3.87 -3.52 -18.18
C PHE A 161 -2.52 -4.23 -18.23
N HIS A 162 -2.14 -4.93 -17.17
CA HIS A 162 -0.93 -5.75 -17.16
C HIS A 162 -0.96 -6.87 -18.22
N LEU A 163 -2.13 -7.44 -18.52
CA LEU A 163 -2.28 -8.48 -19.55
C LEU A 163 -2.32 -7.89 -20.97
N ILE A 164 -2.95 -6.74 -21.16
CA ILE A 164 -3.17 -6.14 -22.48
C ILE A 164 -1.97 -5.32 -22.95
N PHE A 165 -1.30 -4.61 -22.03
CA PHE A 165 -0.24 -3.65 -22.36
C PHE A 165 1.15 -4.16 -21.96
N ASP A 166 2.16 -3.62 -22.64
CA ASP A 166 3.56 -3.68 -22.20
C ASP A 166 3.92 -2.54 -21.24
N GLU A 167 5.16 -2.51 -20.76
CA GLU A 167 5.70 -1.46 -19.87
C GLU A 167 5.71 -0.05 -20.48
N PHE A 168 5.58 0.08 -21.81
CA PHE A 168 5.50 1.34 -22.53
C PHE A 168 4.06 1.76 -22.82
N GLY A 169 3.06 1.00 -22.35
CA GLY A 169 1.65 1.26 -22.59
C GLY A 169 1.17 0.92 -24.00
N LYS A 170 1.94 0.14 -24.77
CA LYS A 170 1.51 -0.36 -26.07
C LYS A 170 0.77 -1.67 -25.91
N VAL A 171 -0.23 -1.89 -26.75
CA VAL A 171 -1.00 -3.15 -26.75
C VAL A 171 -0.08 -4.28 -27.19
N LYS A 172 0.17 -5.23 -26.28
CA LYS A 172 0.91 -6.47 -26.60
C LYS A 172 -0.03 -7.61 -27.00
N ASP A 173 -1.27 -7.60 -26.49
CA ASP A 173 -2.29 -8.60 -26.83
C ASP A 173 -3.56 -7.94 -27.42
N HIS A 174 -3.55 -7.79 -28.74
CA HIS A 174 -4.68 -7.26 -29.51
C HIS A 174 -5.89 -8.22 -29.55
N SER A 175 -5.68 -9.50 -29.27
CA SER A 175 -6.78 -10.48 -29.24
C SER A 175 -7.57 -10.30 -27.95
N LEU A 176 -6.87 -10.22 -26.83
CA LEU A 176 -7.46 -10.01 -25.51
C LEU A 176 -8.14 -8.65 -25.41
N SER A 177 -7.58 -7.59 -26.01
CA SER A 177 -8.15 -6.24 -25.96
C SER A 177 -9.50 -6.07 -26.68
N ARG A 178 -9.91 -7.05 -27.50
CA ARG A 178 -11.20 -7.05 -28.22
C ARG A 178 -12.22 -8.02 -27.63
N LYS A 179 -11.87 -8.71 -26.54
CA LYS A 179 -12.74 -9.69 -25.88
C LYS A 179 -13.39 -9.07 -24.66
N LYS A 180 -14.56 -9.59 -24.33
CA LYS A 180 -15.18 -9.39 -23.02
C LYS A 180 -14.38 -10.15 -21.97
N LEU A 181 -13.90 -9.47 -20.94
CA LEU A 181 -13.05 -10.01 -19.89
C LEU A 181 -13.81 -10.03 -18.57
N GLY A 182 -13.89 -11.20 -17.93
CA GLY A 182 -14.32 -11.34 -16.55
C GLY A 182 -13.11 -11.45 -15.64
N VAL A 183 -13.06 -10.65 -14.58
CA VAL A 183 -12.07 -10.78 -13.51
C VAL A 183 -12.80 -11.14 -12.24
N VAL A 184 -12.29 -12.16 -11.54
CA VAL A 184 -12.72 -12.55 -10.20
C VAL A 184 -11.53 -12.32 -9.28
N ASP A 185 -11.61 -11.29 -8.45
CA ASP A 185 -10.61 -10.95 -7.44
C ASP A 185 -11.00 -11.61 -6.12
N ILE A 186 -10.19 -12.59 -5.69
CA ILE A 186 -10.40 -13.32 -4.43
C ILE A 186 -9.47 -12.68 -3.40
N GLY A 187 -10.01 -11.71 -2.68
CA GLY A 187 -9.30 -11.02 -1.61
C GLY A 187 -9.32 -11.80 -0.29
N PHE A 188 -8.78 -11.18 0.76
CA PHE A 188 -8.73 -11.79 2.09
C PHE A 188 -10.13 -12.05 2.68
N LYS A 189 -11.07 -11.12 2.48
CA LYS A 189 -12.43 -11.18 3.04
C LYS A 189 -13.53 -10.81 2.06
N THR A 190 -13.17 -10.33 0.87
CA THR A 190 -14.10 -9.99 -0.20
C THR A 190 -13.76 -10.80 -1.44
N THR A 191 -14.78 -11.17 -2.20
CA THR A 191 -14.63 -11.65 -3.56
C THR A 191 -15.36 -10.69 -4.47
N ASP A 192 -14.61 -9.95 -5.26
CA ASP A 192 -15.15 -8.97 -6.20
C ASP A 192 -15.10 -9.56 -7.60
N TYR A 193 -16.15 -9.35 -8.39
CA TYR A 193 -16.13 -9.71 -9.81
C TYR A 193 -16.42 -8.48 -10.64
N SER A 194 -15.76 -8.38 -11.79
CA SER A 194 -15.94 -7.28 -12.72
C SER A 194 -15.91 -7.82 -14.14
N ILE A 195 -16.78 -7.27 -14.97
CA ILE A 195 -16.87 -7.59 -16.38
C ILE A 195 -16.48 -6.33 -17.15
N PHE A 196 -15.55 -6.49 -18.07
CA PHE A 196 -15.06 -5.44 -18.94
C PHE A 196 -15.41 -5.84 -20.38
N ASP A 197 -16.08 -4.95 -21.10
CA ASP A 197 -16.53 -5.14 -22.48
C ASP A 197 -15.99 -4.07 -23.44
#